data_AF-A0A9B0WQK2-F1
#
_entry.id   AF-A0A9B0WQK2-F1
#
_cell.length_a   1.000
_cell.length_b   1.000
_cell.length_c   1.000
_cell.angle_alpha   90.00
_cell.angle_beta   90.00
_cell.angle_gamma   90.00
#
_symmetry.space_group_name_H-M   'P 1'
#
loop_
_entity.id
_entity.type
_entity.pdbx_description
1 polymer ?
#
loop_
_entity_poly.entity_id
_entity_poly.type
_entity_poly.pdbx_seq_one_letter_code
_entity_poly.pdbx_strand_id
1 'polypeptide(L)'
;MGRKKKKQRDGDDRRPRLVLSFNEDKRREYLTGFHKRKVERKKAAIQELKQRLKEEQRKLREERHQEYLKMLAEREEALEEADELDRLVTAKTESVLYDHPNHTVTVTTISNLDLSGARLLGLPPPEQGAQAEEEGSGVEKPTKALPRKSKDPLLSQR
;
A
#
# COMPACT_ATOMS: atom_id res chain seq x y z
N MET A 1 1.32 82.27 -27.49
CA MET A 1 1.56 80.90 -28.01
C MET A 1 2.87 80.37 -27.45
N GLY A 2 2.82 79.61 -26.35
CA GLY A 2 4.00 79.22 -25.55
C GLY A 2 4.79 78.06 -26.16
N ARG A 3 6.12 78.22 -26.25
CA ARG A 3 7.05 77.18 -26.70
C ARG A 3 7.23 76.12 -25.60
N LYS A 4 6.83 74.87 -25.87
CA LYS A 4 7.02 73.73 -24.97
C LYS A 4 8.51 73.40 -24.84
N LYS A 5 9.04 73.37 -23.60
CA LYS A 5 10.40 72.87 -23.34
C LYS A 5 10.45 71.37 -23.56
N LYS A 6 11.37 70.93 -24.43
CA LYS A 6 11.67 69.52 -24.69
C LYS A 6 12.35 68.95 -23.42
N LYS A 7 11.75 67.93 -22.80
CA LYS A 7 12.38 67.17 -21.71
C LYS A 7 13.71 66.59 -22.23
N GLN A 8 14.81 66.90 -21.55
CA GLN A 8 16.08 66.18 -21.72
C GLN A 8 15.79 64.70 -21.42
N ARG A 9 16.17 63.81 -22.35
CA ARG A 9 16.12 62.37 -22.10
C ARG A 9 17.36 62.05 -21.27
N ASP A 10 17.15 61.60 -20.04
CA ASP A 10 18.22 61.11 -19.18
C ASP A 10 18.85 59.90 -19.87
N GLY A 11 19.98 60.15 -20.54
CA GLY A 11 20.74 59.14 -21.24
C GLY A 11 21.68 58.45 -20.26
N ASP A 12 21.21 57.42 -19.56
CA ASP A 12 22.11 56.43 -18.97
C ASP A 12 21.48 55.03 -18.86
N ASP A 13 21.01 54.50 -20.00
CA ASP A 13 20.70 53.06 -20.17
C ASP A 13 21.98 52.21 -20.31
N ARG A 14 23.07 52.58 -19.64
CA ARG A 14 24.31 51.80 -19.61
C ARG A 14 24.25 50.84 -18.45
N ARG A 15 24.45 49.54 -18.73
CA ARG A 15 24.58 48.51 -17.70
C ARG A 15 25.59 49.00 -16.65
N PRO A 16 25.25 48.96 -15.34
CA PRO A 16 26.15 49.41 -14.30
C PRO A 16 27.49 48.67 -14.43
N ARG A 17 28.60 49.40 -14.30
CA ARG A 17 29.93 48.81 -14.37
C ARG A 17 30.06 47.75 -13.28
N LEU A 18 30.37 46.51 -13.67
CA LEU A 18 30.62 45.42 -12.73
C LEU A 18 31.94 45.69 -12.01
N VAL A 19 31.86 46.23 -10.79
CA VAL A 19 33.02 46.43 -9.94
C VAL A 19 33.36 45.10 -9.29
N LEU A 20 34.41 44.44 -9.81
CA LEU A 20 34.98 43.26 -9.20
C LEU A 20 35.92 43.68 -8.07
N SER A 21 35.39 43.75 -6.84
CA SER A 21 36.21 43.91 -5.64
C SER A 21 36.71 42.54 -5.17
N PHE A 22 38.03 42.37 -5.15
CA PHE A 22 38.64 41.17 -4.61
C PHE A 22 38.77 41.32 -3.10
N ASN A 23 37.96 40.58 -2.35
CA ASN A 23 38.16 40.44 -0.92
C ASN A 23 39.49 39.71 -0.67
N GLU A 24 40.46 40.39 -0.07
CA GLU A 24 41.79 39.85 0.16
C GLU A 24 41.76 38.58 1.02
N ASP A 25 40.86 38.50 2.00
CA ASP A 25 40.73 37.32 2.87
C ASP A 25 40.26 36.09 2.11
N LYS A 26 39.26 36.25 1.23
CA LYS A 26 38.79 35.17 0.34
C LYS A 26 39.89 34.76 -0.64
N ARG A 27 40.70 35.72 -1.11
CA ARG A 27 41.87 35.44 -1.97
C ARG A 27 42.94 34.64 -1.20
N ARG A 28 43.25 35.04 0.04
CA ARG A 28 44.19 34.32 0.91
C ARG A 28 43.71 32.90 1.16
N GLU A 29 42.45 32.72 1.53
CA GLU A 29 41.85 31.41 1.77
C GLU A 29 41.77 30.55 0.50
N TYR A 30 41.52 31.17 -0.66
CA TYR A 30 41.61 30.49 -1.94
C TYR A 30 43.04 30.00 -2.23
N LEU A 31 44.06 30.85 -2.03
CA LEU A 31 45.45 30.52 -2.33
C LEU A 31 46.11 29.60 -1.28
N THR A 32 45.73 29.63 -0.01
CA THR A 32 46.36 28.79 1.03
C THR A 32 45.49 27.62 1.46
N GLY A 33 44.17 27.72 1.28
CA GLY A 33 43.19 26.72 1.72
C GLY A 33 43.09 25.45 0.88
N PHE A 34 44.13 25.09 0.10
CA PHE A 34 44.12 23.87 -0.73
C PHE A 34 43.91 22.60 0.10
N HIS A 35 44.53 22.52 1.28
CA HIS A 35 44.34 21.39 2.19
C HIS A 35 42.89 21.33 2.69
N LYS A 36 42.32 22.47 3.10
CA LYS A 36 40.90 22.57 3.50
C LYS A 36 39.98 22.03 2.40
N ARG A 37 40.11 22.54 1.16
CA ARG A 37 39.31 22.07 0.01
C ARG A 37 39.53 20.62 -0.34
N LYS A 38 40.74 20.08 -0.17
CA LYS A 38 41.02 18.66 -0.40
C LYS A 38 40.28 17.81 0.63
N VAL A 39 40.30 18.20 1.90
CA VAL A 39 39.58 17.51 2.97
C VAL A 39 38.07 17.63 2.78
N GLU A 40 37.56 18.81 2.44
CA GLU A 40 36.14 19.03 2.15
C GLU A 40 35.63 18.15 1.02
N ARG A 41 36.36 18.08 -0.11
CA ARG A 41 36.01 17.19 -1.22
C ARG A 41 35.97 15.72 -0.80
N LYS A 42 36.97 15.27 -0.03
CA LYS A 42 37.00 13.91 0.53
C LYS A 42 35.80 13.66 1.44
N LYS A 43 35.49 14.61 2.32
CA LYS A 43 34.38 14.52 3.26
C LYS A 43 33.04 14.49 2.53
N ALA A 44 32.86 15.32 1.50
CA ALA A 44 31.66 15.35 0.67
C ALA A 44 31.45 14.01 -0.04
N ALA A 45 32.48 13.45 -0.67
CA ALA A 45 32.39 12.14 -1.33
C ALA A 45 32.03 11.01 -0.34
N ILE A 46 32.63 11.04 0.87
CA ILE A 46 32.31 10.07 1.93
C ILE A 46 30.86 10.24 2.43
N GLN A 47 30.39 11.49 2.57
CA GLN A 47 29.02 11.78 3.02
C GLN A 47 28.00 11.34 1.98
N GLU A 48 28.24 11.61 0.71
CA GLU A 48 27.38 11.17 -0.39
C GLU A 48 27.30 9.63 -0.44
N LEU A 49 28.43 8.94 -0.32
CA LEU A 49 28.45 7.47 -0.26
C LEU A 49 27.64 6.94 0.94
N LYS A 50 27.78 7.56 2.12
CA LYS A 50 27.02 7.20 3.32
C LYS A 50 25.52 7.46 3.17
N GLN A 51 25.13 8.53 2.49
CA GLN A 51 23.72 8.83 2.22
C GLN A 51 23.11 7.79 1.30
N ARG A 52 23.77 7.49 0.17
CA ARG A 52 23.35 6.43 -0.76
C ARG A 52 23.20 5.09 -0.04
N LEU A 53 24.17 4.69 0.79
CA LEU A 53 24.09 3.44 1.56
C LEU A 53 22.87 3.41 2.51
N LYS A 54 22.56 4.53 3.17
CA LYS A 54 21.40 4.62 4.07
C LYS A 54 20.08 4.54 3.31
N GLU A 55 20.01 5.16 2.13
CA GLU A 55 18.83 5.12 1.27
C GLU A 55 18.57 3.69 0.78
N GLU A 56 19.61 2.99 0.33
CA GLU A 56 19.49 1.57 -0.05
C GLU A 56 19.01 0.69 1.13
N GLN A 57 19.56 0.88 2.33
CA GLN A 57 19.08 0.18 3.52
C GLN A 57 17.64 0.55 3.91
N ARG A 58 17.20 1.76 3.59
CA ARG A 58 15.83 2.20 3.87
C ARG A 58 14.87 1.57 2.89
N LYS A 59 15.18 1.59 1.59
CA LYS A 59 14.40 0.91 0.55
C LYS A 59 14.23 -0.56 0.84
N LEU A 60 15.32 -1.28 1.17
CA LEU A 60 15.24 -2.70 1.52
C LEU A 60 14.34 -2.99 2.72
N ARG A 61 14.32 -2.10 3.72
CA ARG A 61 13.43 -2.23 4.89
C ARG A 61 11.98 -1.95 4.52
N GLU A 62 11.74 -0.96 3.67
CA GLU A 62 10.41 -0.61 3.18
C GLU A 62 9.85 -1.72 2.29
N GLU A 63 10.65 -2.27 1.38
CA GLU A 63 10.29 -3.42 0.53
C GLU A 63 9.91 -4.64 1.39
N ARG A 64 10.77 -5.02 2.35
CA ARG A 64 10.46 -6.12 3.28
C ARG A 64 9.17 -5.87 4.06
N HIS A 65 8.95 -4.64 4.50
CA HIS A 65 7.74 -4.29 5.24
C HIS A 65 6.49 -4.36 4.35
N GLN A 66 6.58 -3.88 3.11
CA GLN A 66 5.51 -3.97 2.12
C GLN A 66 5.20 -5.43 1.77
N GLU A 67 6.21 -6.26 1.57
CA GLU A 67 6.04 -7.70 1.36
C GLU A 67 5.34 -8.36 2.55
N TYR A 68 5.77 -8.04 3.78
CA TYR A 68 5.11 -8.55 4.97
C TYR A 68 3.63 -8.12 5.05
N LEU A 69 3.32 -6.86 4.71
CA LEU A 69 1.93 -6.39 4.66
C LEU A 69 1.12 -7.09 3.57
N LYS A 70 1.72 -7.37 2.40
CA LYS A 70 1.08 -8.13 1.33
C LYS A 70 0.74 -9.55 1.77
N MET A 71 1.68 -10.25 2.41
CA MET A 71 1.43 -11.60 2.94
C MET A 71 0.30 -11.62 3.99
N LEU A 72 0.17 -10.56 4.80
CA LEU A 72 -0.95 -10.43 5.72
C LEU A 72 -2.26 -10.18 4.98
N ALA A 73 -2.27 -9.29 4.00
CA ALA A 73 -3.45 -8.99 3.20
C ALA A 73 -3.93 -10.23 2.41
N GLU A 74 -3.03 -10.97 1.77
CA GLU A 74 -3.33 -12.22 1.07
C GLU A 74 -3.96 -13.26 2.01
N ARG A 75 -3.48 -13.33 3.26
CA ARG A 75 -4.07 -14.22 4.26
C ARG A 75 -5.46 -13.75 4.70
N GLU A 76 -5.66 -12.45 4.88
CA GLU A 76 -6.97 -11.89 5.23
C GLU A 76 -7.98 -12.13 4.09
N GLU A 77 -7.59 -11.88 2.85
CA GLU A 77 -8.39 -12.15 1.64
C GLU A 77 -8.77 -13.63 1.56
N ALA A 78 -7.83 -14.56 1.76
CA ALA A 78 -8.13 -15.99 1.76
C ALA A 78 -9.11 -16.42 2.86
N LEU A 79 -9.11 -15.74 4.02
CA LEU A 79 -10.08 -15.99 5.08
C LEU A 79 -11.46 -15.43 4.72
N GLU A 80 -11.50 -14.24 4.10
CA GLU A 80 -12.74 -13.64 3.60
C GLU A 80 -13.39 -14.52 2.51
N GLU A 81 -12.60 -15.01 1.55
CA GLU A 81 -13.07 -15.94 0.52
C GLU A 81 -13.64 -17.25 1.11
N ALA A 82 -12.99 -17.80 2.15
CA ALA A 82 -13.48 -18.99 2.83
C ALA A 82 -14.82 -18.74 3.56
N ASP A 83 -14.93 -17.61 4.26
CA ASP A 83 -16.18 -17.19 4.90
C ASP A 83 -17.31 -16.97 3.88
N GLU A 84 -17.00 -16.43 2.71
CA GLU A 84 -17.96 -16.28 1.61
C GLU A 84 -18.42 -17.62 1.06
N LEU A 85 -17.50 -18.57 0.89
CA LEU A 85 -17.82 -19.92 0.45
C LEU A 85 -18.72 -20.64 1.46
N ASP A 86 -18.42 -20.54 2.76
CA ASP A 86 -19.24 -21.12 3.83
C ASP A 86 -20.64 -20.51 3.87
N ARG A 87 -20.77 -19.20 3.64
CA ARG A 87 -22.08 -18.54 3.51
C ARG A 87 -22.85 -19.06 2.30
N LEU A 88 -22.20 -19.24 1.16
CA LEU A 88 -22.84 -19.79 -0.04
C LEU A 88 -23.24 -21.25 0.14
N VAL A 89 -22.42 -22.05 0.82
CA VAL A 89 -22.73 -23.45 1.16
C VAL A 89 -23.91 -23.49 2.12
N THR A 90 -23.86 -22.75 3.23
CA THR A 90 -24.95 -22.73 4.24
C THR A 90 -26.27 -22.22 3.67
N ALA A 91 -26.23 -21.21 2.79
CA ALA A 91 -27.43 -20.71 2.12
C ALA A 91 -28.03 -21.73 1.12
N LYS A 92 -27.22 -22.62 0.54
CA LYS A 92 -27.67 -23.67 -0.39
C LYS A 92 -27.99 -25.00 0.29
N THR A 93 -27.50 -25.23 1.49
CA THR A 93 -27.74 -26.47 2.23
C THR A 93 -29.03 -26.39 3.01
N GLU A 94 -30.02 -27.15 2.57
CA GLU A 94 -31.23 -27.39 3.35
C GLU A 94 -30.96 -28.59 4.26
N SER A 95 -31.06 -28.39 5.57
CA SER A 95 -30.95 -29.49 6.54
C SER A 95 -32.33 -29.79 7.09
N VAL A 96 -32.77 -31.04 6.91
CA VAL A 96 -34.07 -31.51 7.38
C VAL A 96 -33.83 -32.56 8.45
N LEU A 97 -34.43 -32.34 9.62
CA LEU A 97 -34.37 -33.26 10.74
C LEU A 97 -35.59 -34.18 10.68
N TYR A 98 -35.33 -35.48 10.52
CA TYR A 98 -36.32 -36.53 10.55
C TYR A 98 -36.26 -37.26 11.89
N ASP A 99 -37.37 -37.26 12.60
CA ASP A 99 -37.50 -37.97 13.86
C ASP A 99 -38.07 -39.37 13.60
N HIS A 100 -37.36 -40.40 14.08
CA HIS A 100 -37.74 -41.79 13.96
C HIS A 100 -37.92 -42.40 15.36
N PRO A 101 -38.72 -43.47 15.51
CA PRO A 101 -39.15 -43.95 16.83
C PRO A 101 -38.03 -44.30 17.82
N ASN A 102 -36.83 -44.62 17.34
CA ASN A 102 -35.67 -45.01 18.16
C ASN A 102 -34.42 -44.13 17.93
N HIS A 103 -34.48 -43.14 17.03
CA HIS A 103 -33.33 -42.29 16.68
C HIS A 103 -33.76 -41.07 15.87
N THR A 104 -32.95 -40.02 15.89
CA THR A 104 -33.11 -38.86 15.00
C THR A 104 -32.06 -38.90 13.91
N VAL A 105 -32.46 -38.59 12.67
CA VAL A 105 -31.57 -38.49 11.51
C VAL A 105 -31.66 -37.09 10.93
N THR A 106 -30.51 -36.42 10.80
CA THR A 106 -30.42 -35.15 10.09
C THR A 106 -29.91 -35.42 8.68
N VAL A 107 -30.73 -35.12 7.67
CA VAL A 107 -30.35 -35.22 6.27
C VAL A 107 -30.00 -33.82 5.77
N THR A 108 -28.72 -33.61 5.45
CA THR A 108 -28.23 -32.35 4.90
C THR A 108 -28.06 -32.50 3.39
N THR A 109 -28.87 -31.80 2.60
CA THR A 109 -28.75 -31.81 1.14
C THR A 109 -27.70 -30.78 0.73
N ILE A 110 -26.56 -31.26 0.23
CA ILE A 110 -25.57 -30.43 -0.46
C ILE A 110 -25.95 -30.47 -1.95
N SER A 111 -26.49 -29.35 -2.47
CA SER A 111 -27.08 -29.19 -3.82
C SER A 111 -26.44 -30.07 -4.92
N ASN A 112 -27.27 -30.76 -5.73
CA ASN A 112 -26.94 -31.47 -6.99
C ASN A 112 -25.51 -32.01 -7.11
N LEU A 113 -24.97 -32.63 -6.05
CA LEU A 113 -23.73 -33.37 -6.16
C LEU A 113 -24.05 -34.64 -6.94
N ASP A 114 -23.93 -34.55 -8.26
CA ASP A 114 -24.19 -35.65 -9.17
C ASP A 114 -23.12 -36.72 -9.01
N LEU A 115 -23.28 -37.56 -7.98
CA LEU A 115 -22.44 -38.74 -7.74
C LEU A 115 -22.59 -39.80 -8.83
N SER A 116 -23.58 -39.66 -9.73
CA SER A 116 -23.76 -40.55 -10.88
C SER A 116 -22.69 -40.33 -11.96
N GLY A 117 -21.92 -39.24 -11.86
CA GLY A 117 -20.88 -38.89 -12.84
C GLY A 117 -21.45 -38.44 -14.20
N ALA A 118 -22.77 -38.28 -14.34
CA ALA A 118 -23.42 -37.95 -15.60
C ALA A 118 -22.98 -36.58 -16.15
N ARG A 119 -22.73 -35.59 -15.28
CA ARG A 119 -22.11 -34.31 -15.67
C ARG A 119 -20.68 -34.44 -16.19
N LEU A 120 -19.90 -35.37 -15.63
CA LEU A 120 -18.54 -35.67 -16.06
C LEU A 120 -18.52 -36.40 -17.42
N LEU A 121 -19.63 -37.08 -17.75
CA LEU A 121 -19.89 -37.74 -19.03
C LEU A 121 -20.66 -36.84 -20.04
N GLY A 122 -20.96 -35.58 -19.70
CA GLY A 122 -21.56 -34.61 -20.61
C GLY A 122 -23.05 -34.82 -20.92
N LEU A 123 -23.80 -35.53 -20.06
CA LEU A 123 -25.24 -35.73 -20.24
C LEU A 123 -26.04 -34.51 -19.74
N PRO A 124 -27.15 -34.13 -20.41
CA PRO A 124 -27.94 -32.95 -20.05
C PRO A 124 -28.67 -33.13 -18.70
N PRO A 125 -28.76 -32.09 -17.87
CA PRO A 125 -29.50 -32.15 -16.60
C PRO A 125 -31.01 -32.25 -16.86
N PRO A 126 -31.79 -32.90 -15.96
CA PRO A 126 -33.24 -32.91 -16.06
C PRO A 126 -33.80 -31.50 -15.78
N GLU A 127 -34.66 -31.02 -16.67
CA GLU A 127 -35.28 -29.69 -16.59
C GLU A 127 -36.32 -29.63 -15.47
N GLN A 128 -36.14 -28.71 -14.52
CA GLN A 128 -37.22 -28.23 -13.66
C GLN A 128 -37.11 -26.72 -13.40
N GLY A 129 -38.05 -25.98 -14.01
CA GLY A 129 -38.82 -24.90 -13.38
C GLY A 129 -38.10 -23.61 -12.99
N ALA A 130 -38.22 -22.59 -13.83
CA ALA A 130 -37.90 -21.20 -13.53
C ALA A 130 -38.79 -20.59 -12.43
N GLN A 131 -38.21 -19.74 -11.58
CA GLN A 131 -38.83 -18.50 -11.10
C GLN A 131 -37.76 -17.54 -10.55
N ALA A 132 -37.74 -16.34 -11.14
CA ALA A 132 -37.05 -15.16 -10.65
C ALA A 132 -37.91 -14.47 -9.57
N GLU A 133 -37.30 -13.66 -8.70
CA GLU A 133 -37.69 -12.29 -8.30
C GLU A 133 -36.68 -11.75 -7.26
N GLU A 134 -36.71 -10.44 -7.07
CA GLU A 134 -35.59 -9.53 -6.78
C GLU A 134 -35.63 -8.88 -5.37
N GLU A 135 -34.58 -8.10 -5.07
CA GLU A 135 -34.53 -6.91 -4.18
C GLU A 135 -34.43 -7.04 -2.64
N GLY A 136 -33.23 -6.71 -2.13
CA GLY A 136 -32.97 -5.49 -1.35
C GLY A 136 -33.50 -5.33 0.10
N SER A 137 -32.60 -5.32 1.10
CA SER A 137 -32.50 -4.23 2.11
C SER A 137 -31.41 -4.52 3.17
N GLY A 138 -30.64 -3.48 3.49
CA GLY A 138 -29.46 -3.57 4.37
C GLY A 138 -29.76 -3.58 5.85
N VAL A 139 -28.85 -4.17 6.64
CA VAL A 139 -28.75 -3.98 8.09
C VAL A 139 -27.28 -3.95 8.50
N GLU A 140 -26.90 -2.90 9.22
CA GLU A 140 -25.56 -2.61 9.72
C GLU A 140 -25.09 -3.64 10.77
N LYS A 141 -23.77 -3.97 10.75
CA LYS A 141 -23.15 -4.85 11.75
C LYS A 141 -22.42 -4.03 12.82
N PRO A 142 -22.54 -4.37 14.13
CA PRO A 142 -21.75 -3.74 15.17
C PRO A 142 -20.33 -4.33 15.21
N THR A 143 -19.31 -3.47 15.16
CA THR A 143 -17.91 -3.83 15.36
C THR A 143 -17.62 -4.06 16.86
N LYS A 144 -17.28 -5.30 17.24
CA LYS A 144 -16.69 -5.58 18.56
C LYS A 144 -15.17 -5.65 18.43
N ALA A 145 -14.50 -4.62 18.92
CA ALA A 145 -13.04 -4.55 19.01
C ALA A 145 -12.51 -5.53 20.08
N LEU A 146 -11.54 -6.39 19.70
CA LEU A 146 -10.81 -7.22 20.65
C LEU A 146 -9.61 -6.44 21.22
N PRO A 147 -9.29 -6.61 22.53
CA PRO A 147 -8.20 -5.88 23.16
C PRO A 147 -6.83 -6.38 22.67
N ARG A 148 -6.05 -5.47 22.09
CA ARG A 148 -4.63 -5.67 21.80
C ARG A 148 -3.86 -5.69 23.12
N LYS A 149 -3.39 -6.86 23.53
CA LYS A 149 -2.30 -6.97 24.51
C LYS A 149 -1.09 -7.58 23.82
N SER A 150 -0.09 -6.74 23.57
CA SER A 150 1.26 -7.18 23.24
C SER A 150 1.81 -7.96 24.43
N LYS A 151 1.98 -9.27 24.28
CA LYS A 151 2.84 -10.02 25.20
C LYS A 151 4.27 -9.78 24.75
N ASP A 152 5.11 -9.36 25.70
CA ASP A 152 6.54 -9.14 25.46
C ASP A 152 7.19 -10.43 24.93
N PRO A 153 8.04 -10.34 23.89
CA PRO A 153 8.74 -11.52 23.40
C PRO A 153 9.66 -12.02 24.51
N LEU A 154 9.54 -13.31 24.83
CA LEU A 154 10.45 -13.98 25.76
C LEU A 154 11.87 -13.92 25.18
N LEU A 155 12.66 -12.95 25.64
CA LEU A 155 14.11 -12.98 25.46
C LEU A 155 14.63 -14.17 26.26
N SER A 156 15.04 -15.24 25.57
CA SER A 156 15.86 -16.28 26.16
C SER A 156 17.15 -15.64 26.64
N GLN A 157 17.32 -15.55 27.96
CA GLN A 157 18.61 -15.22 28.53
C GLN A 157 19.54 -16.43 28.43
N ARG A 158 20.73 -16.15 27.90
CA ARG A 158 21.98 -16.93 27.87
C ARG A 158 22.13 -17.97 26.78
#